data_AF-A0AAV8S5V0-F1
#
_entry.id   AF-A0AAV8S5V0-F1
#
_cell.length_a   1.000
_cell.length_b   1.000
_cell.length_c   1.000
_cell.angle_alpha   90.00
_cell.angle_beta   90.00
_cell.angle_gamma   90.00
#
_symmetry.space_group_name_H-M   'P 1'
#
loop_
_entity.id
_entity.type
_entity.pdbx_description
1 polymer ?
#
loop_
_entity_poly.entity_id
_entity_poly.type
_entity_poly.pdbx_seq_one_letter_code
_entity_poly.pdbx_strand_id
1 'polypeptide(L)'
;MAASLHGIWSASCMLKFVFLFMLLNTTCQAQLSTTYYDTSCPNALNTIRTAIRRLRCSILLDESPSIQSEKTAFANDNSARGYNVIDNAKSAVERVCPGVVSCADIMAVAARDASAYVGGPSWAVKLGRRDSTTASRSLANTDLPGFGDSLETLIAMFDRKGLNARDMVALSGSHTIGQAQCFTFRDRIYSNSSNIDPGFATTAGAIVRLIVATPIWFRLIWSRLILLTTITSEILCKEEVCYNQTKSSLVGRHGQYRV
;
A
#
# COMPACT_ATOMS: atom_id res chain seq x y z
N MET A 1 -6.65 34.64 -61.67
CA MET A 1 -6.81 33.20 -61.90
C MET A 1 -6.91 32.52 -60.53
N ALA A 2 -8.12 32.32 -60.02
CA ALA A 2 -8.36 31.60 -58.77
C ALA A 2 -9.24 30.39 -59.13
N ALA A 3 -8.66 29.18 -59.08
CA ALA A 3 -9.38 27.95 -59.29
C ALA A 3 -9.80 27.40 -57.91
N SER A 4 -11.10 27.47 -57.62
CA SER A 4 -11.71 26.83 -56.46
C SER A 4 -11.88 25.32 -56.71
N LEU A 5 -11.12 24.50 -56.00
CA LEU A 5 -11.31 23.04 -55.96
C LEU A 5 -12.35 22.69 -54.89
N HIS A 6 -13.64 22.68 -55.24
CA HIS A 6 -14.67 22.04 -54.42
C HIS A 6 -14.72 20.55 -54.75
N GLY A 7 -13.90 19.78 -54.04
CA GLY A 7 -13.89 18.32 -54.08
C GLY A 7 -15.15 17.74 -53.43
N ILE A 8 -15.81 16.86 -54.18
CA ILE A 8 -17.04 16.14 -53.86
C ILE A 8 -16.78 15.17 -52.69
N TRP A 9 -17.19 15.54 -51.48
CA TRP A 9 -17.37 14.57 -50.40
C TRP A 9 -18.84 14.15 -50.41
N SER A 10 -19.14 12.98 -50.99
CA SER A 10 -20.47 12.38 -50.90
C SER A 10 -20.88 12.27 -49.42
N ALA A 11 -22.16 12.52 -49.10
CA ALA A 11 -22.71 12.38 -47.75
C ALA A 11 -22.42 10.99 -47.14
N SER A 12 -22.30 9.96 -47.98
CA SER A 12 -21.90 8.61 -47.58
C SER A 12 -20.44 8.53 -47.07
N CYS A 13 -19.54 9.34 -47.64
CA CYS A 13 -18.14 9.43 -47.22
C CYS A 13 -18.00 10.14 -45.87
N MET A 14 -18.78 11.20 -45.66
CA MET A 14 -18.83 11.93 -44.38
C MET A 14 -19.39 11.06 -43.24
N LEU A 15 -20.45 10.27 -43.51
CA LEU A 15 -21.02 9.37 -42.49
C LEU A 15 -20.04 8.28 -42.07
N LYS A 16 -19.29 7.70 -43.01
CA LYS A 16 -18.24 6.71 -42.72
C LYS A 16 -17.07 7.31 -41.95
N PHE A 17 -16.69 8.55 -42.25
CA PHE A 17 -15.64 9.25 -41.49
C PHE A 17 -16.07 9.56 -40.05
N VAL A 18 -17.32 10.00 -39.85
CA VAL A 18 -17.87 10.23 -38.51
C VAL A 18 -17.99 8.93 -37.72
N PHE A 19 -18.45 7.84 -38.34
CA PHE A 19 -18.54 6.53 -37.68
C PHE A 19 -17.16 5.96 -37.33
N LEU A 20 -16.17 6.10 -38.22
CA LEU A 20 -14.78 5.72 -37.96
C LEU A 20 -14.16 6.59 -36.86
N PHE A 21 -14.45 7.89 -36.84
CA PHE A 21 -14.01 8.81 -35.79
C PHE A 21 -14.69 8.48 -34.44
N MET A 22 -15.96 8.07 -34.41
CA MET A 22 -16.63 7.57 -33.20
C MET A 22 -16.02 6.26 -32.69
N LEU A 23 -15.64 5.33 -33.60
CA LEU A 23 -14.96 4.08 -33.24
C LEU A 23 -13.50 4.27 -32.80
N LEU A 24 -12.84 5.35 -33.25
CA LEU A 24 -11.48 5.71 -32.82
C LEU A 24 -11.44 6.48 -31.49
N ASN A 25 -12.60 6.97 -31.01
CA ASN A 25 -12.73 7.68 -29.73
C ASN A 25 -13.31 6.81 -28.61
N THR A 26 -13.50 5.50 -28.82
CA THR A 26 -13.78 4.58 -27.72
C THR A 26 -12.52 4.43 -26.89
N THR A 27 -12.37 5.29 -25.88
CA THR A 27 -11.44 5.05 -24.79
C THR A 27 -11.90 3.77 -24.10
N CYS A 28 -11.12 2.68 -24.23
CA CYS A 28 -11.33 1.48 -23.43
C CYS A 28 -10.98 1.83 -21.97
N GLN A 29 -11.94 2.35 -21.23
CA GLN A 29 -11.82 2.53 -19.79
C GLN A 29 -12.06 1.17 -19.14
N ALA A 30 -10.98 0.42 -18.91
CA ALA A 30 -11.02 -0.75 -18.04
C ALA A 30 -11.19 -0.27 -16.58
N GLN A 31 -12.43 -0.05 -16.16
CA GLN A 31 -12.74 0.34 -14.80
C GLN A 31 -12.81 -0.90 -13.88
N LEU A 32 -12.17 -0.82 -12.72
CA LEU A 32 -12.24 -1.88 -11.72
C LEU A 32 -13.68 -2.07 -11.19
N SER A 33 -14.11 -3.32 -11.02
CA SER A 33 -15.45 -3.69 -10.54
C SER A 33 -15.37 -4.66 -9.37
N THR A 34 -16.31 -4.58 -8.42
CA THR A 34 -16.41 -5.55 -7.30
C THR A 34 -16.84 -6.94 -7.76
N THR A 35 -17.46 -7.04 -8.94
CA THR A 35 -18.02 -8.27 -9.52
C THR A 35 -17.18 -8.82 -10.67
N TYR A 36 -15.95 -8.34 -10.85
CA TYR A 36 -15.11 -8.63 -12.02
C TYR A 36 -14.89 -10.14 -12.27
N TYR A 37 -14.84 -10.95 -11.20
CA TYR A 37 -14.60 -12.39 -11.28
C TYR A 37 -15.85 -13.25 -11.09
N ASP A 38 -17.04 -12.68 -10.94
CA ASP A 38 -18.24 -13.43 -10.56
C ASP A 38 -18.62 -14.52 -11.57
N THR A 39 -18.36 -14.29 -12.86
CA THR A 39 -18.66 -15.24 -13.94
C THR A 39 -17.47 -16.13 -14.30
N SER A 40 -16.24 -15.66 -14.13
CA SER A 40 -15.03 -16.33 -14.57
C SER A 40 -14.34 -17.15 -13.47
N CYS A 41 -14.51 -16.75 -12.22
CA CYS A 41 -13.99 -17.43 -11.04
C CYS A 41 -14.84 -17.11 -9.79
N PRO A 42 -16.06 -17.67 -9.69
CA PRO A 42 -17.00 -17.34 -8.61
C PRO A 42 -16.46 -17.66 -7.20
N ASN A 43 -15.46 -18.54 -7.09
CA ASN A 43 -14.82 -18.91 -5.83
C ASN A 43 -13.52 -18.15 -5.53
N ALA A 44 -13.10 -17.21 -6.39
CA ALA A 44 -11.85 -16.44 -6.20
C ALA A 44 -11.77 -15.83 -4.80
N LEU A 45 -12.81 -15.11 -4.39
CA LEU A 45 -12.82 -14.35 -3.13
C LEU A 45 -12.79 -15.24 -1.88
N ASN A 46 -13.37 -16.44 -1.96
CA ASN A 46 -13.32 -17.39 -0.85
C ASN A 46 -11.95 -18.07 -0.75
N THR A 47 -11.27 -18.31 -1.88
CA THR A 47 -9.92 -18.86 -1.92
C THR A 47 -8.86 -17.83 -1.49
N ILE A 48 -9.07 -16.54 -1.75
CA ILE A 48 -8.13 -15.47 -1.38
C ILE A 48 -8.24 -15.06 0.10
N ARG A 49 -9.33 -15.42 0.79
CA ARG A 49 -9.59 -15.10 2.22
C ARG A 49 -8.51 -15.56 3.22
N THR A 50 -7.45 -16.21 2.75
CA THR A 50 -6.32 -16.73 3.51
C THR A 50 -4.97 -16.01 3.27
N ALA A 51 -4.89 -14.85 2.59
CA ALA A 51 -3.63 -14.10 2.43
C ALA A 51 -3.82 -12.57 2.45
N ILE A 52 -2.75 -11.72 2.28
CA ILE A 52 -2.73 -10.23 2.51
C ILE A 52 -2.42 -9.26 1.25
N ARG A 53 -2.83 -7.95 1.23
CA ARG A 53 -2.92 -6.88 0.12
C ARG A 53 -1.82 -5.82 0.15
N ARG A 54 -1.54 -4.98 -0.88
CA ARG A 54 -2.07 -4.59 -2.24
C ARG A 54 -0.83 -4.44 -3.16
N LEU A 55 -0.91 -4.51 -4.51
CA LEU A 55 0.01 -3.82 -5.46
C LEU A 55 -0.19 -4.33 -6.90
N ARG A 56 0.36 -3.64 -7.91
CA ARG A 56 0.79 -4.33 -9.13
C ARG A 56 1.92 -5.26 -8.70
N CYS A 57 1.88 -6.54 -8.99
CA CYS A 57 2.83 -7.51 -8.42
C CYS A 57 4.28 -7.38 -8.90
N SER A 58 4.69 -6.20 -9.35
CA SER A 58 6.09 -5.83 -9.60
C SER A 58 6.97 -6.05 -8.37
N ILE A 59 6.47 -5.75 -7.16
CA ILE A 59 7.18 -6.05 -5.90
C ILE A 59 7.42 -7.55 -5.67
N LEU A 60 6.60 -8.42 -6.27
CA LEU A 60 6.75 -9.86 -6.13
C LEU A 60 7.73 -10.45 -7.15
N LEU A 61 8.08 -9.71 -8.21
CA LEU A 61 9.02 -10.18 -9.22
C LEU A 61 10.42 -10.28 -8.63
N ASP A 62 11.00 -11.48 -8.75
CA ASP A 62 12.36 -11.76 -8.34
C ASP A 62 13.39 -11.18 -9.31
N GLU A 63 14.62 -11.05 -8.82
CA GLU A 63 15.75 -10.60 -9.61
C GLU A 63 15.98 -11.57 -10.79
N SER A 64 16.19 -11.02 -11.97
CA SER A 64 16.55 -11.77 -13.17
C SER A 64 17.43 -10.92 -14.10
N PRO A 65 18.04 -11.48 -15.15
CA PRO A 65 18.86 -10.71 -16.09
C PRO A 65 18.13 -9.50 -16.72
N SER A 66 16.79 -9.52 -16.77
CA SER A 66 15.96 -8.45 -17.32
C SER A 66 15.12 -7.71 -16.27
N ILE A 67 15.18 -8.10 -14.99
CA ILE A 67 14.34 -7.54 -13.91
C ILE A 67 15.23 -7.18 -12.72
N GLN A 68 15.32 -5.89 -12.41
CA GLN A 68 15.82 -5.40 -11.12
C GLN A 68 14.68 -5.43 -10.10
N SER A 69 14.77 -6.31 -9.11
CA SER A 69 13.68 -6.54 -8.17
C SER A 69 13.49 -5.35 -7.22
N GLU A 70 12.23 -4.98 -7.00
CA GLU A 70 11.86 -4.02 -5.96
C GLU A 70 12.12 -4.56 -4.54
N LYS A 71 12.28 -5.88 -4.37
CA LYS A 71 12.60 -6.49 -3.06
C LYS A 71 13.94 -6.00 -2.50
N THR A 72 14.85 -5.54 -3.35
CA THR A 72 16.16 -4.99 -2.97
C THR A 72 16.18 -3.46 -2.92
N ALA A 73 15.03 -2.79 -2.99
CA ALA A 73 14.90 -1.35 -2.75
C ALA A 73 15.11 -1.00 -1.27
N PHE A 74 15.55 0.22 -0.95
CA PHE A 74 15.93 0.62 0.42
C PHE A 74 14.84 0.38 1.47
N ALA A 75 13.57 0.65 1.13
CA ALA A 75 12.46 0.46 2.05
C ALA A 75 12.00 -1.02 2.18
N ASN A 76 12.36 -1.86 1.21
CA ASN A 76 11.92 -3.26 1.12
C ASN A 76 12.99 -4.25 1.61
N ASP A 77 14.27 -3.94 1.35
CA ASP A 77 15.38 -4.83 1.66
C ASP A 77 15.46 -5.09 3.17
N ASN A 78 15.57 -6.37 3.54
CA ASN A 78 15.51 -6.84 4.93
C ASN A 78 14.32 -6.29 5.74
N SER A 79 13.20 -5.92 5.10
CA SER A 79 12.06 -5.24 5.72
C SER A 79 10.72 -5.85 5.27
N ALA A 80 10.40 -5.73 3.98
CA ALA A 80 9.18 -6.28 3.40
C ALA A 80 9.20 -7.82 3.42
N ARG A 81 8.07 -8.43 3.77
CA ARG A 81 7.96 -9.86 4.09
C ARG A 81 6.58 -10.43 3.76
N GLY A 82 6.47 -11.75 3.79
CA GLY A 82 5.22 -12.47 3.52
C GLY A 82 4.99 -12.79 2.04
N TYR A 83 6.01 -12.66 1.18
CA TYR A 83 5.94 -13.02 -0.24
C TYR A 83 5.42 -14.45 -0.46
N ASN A 84 5.94 -15.41 0.31
CA ASN A 84 5.55 -16.81 0.25
C ASN A 84 4.06 -17.04 0.57
N VAL A 85 3.44 -16.19 1.39
CA VAL A 85 2.01 -16.29 1.71
C VAL A 85 1.19 -15.89 0.48
N ILE A 86 1.65 -14.90 -0.28
CA ILE A 86 1.01 -14.48 -1.53
C ILE A 86 1.18 -15.55 -2.60
N ASP A 87 2.37 -16.15 -2.71
CA ASP A 87 2.63 -17.24 -3.67
C ASP A 87 1.72 -18.45 -3.38
N ASN A 88 1.60 -18.85 -2.11
CA ASN A 88 0.71 -19.93 -1.71
C ASN A 88 -0.76 -19.64 -2.05
N ALA A 89 -1.20 -18.41 -1.86
CA ALA A 89 -2.55 -17.98 -2.24
C ALA A 89 -2.74 -18.01 -3.75
N LYS A 90 -1.77 -17.51 -4.52
CA LYS A 90 -1.79 -17.60 -5.98
C LYS A 90 -1.87 -19.05 -6.44
N SER A 91 -1.05 -19.95 -5.91
CA SER A 91 -1.12 -21.38 -6.23
C SER A 91 -2.44 -22.02 -5.85
N ALA A 92 -3.08 -21.58 -4.76
CA ALA A 92 -4.41 -22.05 -4.38
C ALA A 92 -5.50 -21.58 -5.35
N VAL A 93 -5.44 -20.32 -5.76
CA VAL A 93 -6.39 -19.75 -6.73
C VAL A 93 -6.20 -20.36 -8.11
N GLU A 94 -4.97 -20.55 -8.58
CA GLU A 94 -4.67 -21.18 -9.87
C GLU A 94 -5.17 -22.62 -9.99
N ARG A 95 -5.24 -23.36 -8.87
CA ARG A 95 -5.84 -24.71 -8.83
C ARG A 95 -7.35 -24.70 -9.09
N VAL A 96 -8.03 -23.58 -8.81
CA VAL A 96 -9.48 -23.44 -8.96
C VAL A 96 -9.82 -22.70 -10.26
N CYS A 97 -9.03 -21.68 -10.61
CA CYS A 97 -9.27 -20.79 -11.74
C CYS A 97 -7.96 -20.44 -12.46
N PRO A 98 -7.44 -21.37 -13.29
CA PRO A 98 -6.16 -21.19 -13.97
C PRO A 98 -6.13 -19.94 -14.85
N GLY A 99 -5.14 -19.07 -14.65
CA GLY A 99 -4.90 -17.89 -15.48
C GLY A 99 -5.94 -16.78 -15.37
N VAL A 100 -6.89 -16.84 -14.43
CA VAL A 100 -7.99 -15.88 -14.33
C VAL A 100 -7.66 -14.72 -13.38
N VAL A 101 -7.23 -15.03 -12.17
CA VAL A 101 -7.09 -14.04 -11.09
C VAL A 101 -5.68 -13.48 -11.06
N SER A 102 -5.52 -12.17 -11.20
CA SER A 102 -4.18 -11.55 -11.15
C SER A 102 -3.59 -11.60 -9.75
N CYS A 103 -2.27 -11.72 -9.63
CA CYS A 103 -1.59 -11.57 -8.35
C CYS A 103 -1.91 -10.21 -7.72
N ALA A 104 -2.07 -9.17 -8.55
CA ALA A 104 -2.40 -7.82 -8.12
C ALA A 104 -3.75 -7.75 -7.42
N ASP A 105 -4.74 -8.53 -7.88
CA ASP A 105 -6.03 -8.66 -7.21
C ASP A 105 -6.02 -9.63 -6.04
N ILE A 106 -5.19 -10.69 -6.09
CA ILE A 106 -4.96 -11.53 -4.91
C ILE A 106 -4.44 -10.66 -3.79
N MET A 107 -3.32 -9.96 -4.02
CA MET A 107 -2.88 -8.92 -3.13
C MET A 107 -4.08 -8.03 -2.87
N ALA A 108 -4.74 -7.39 -3.83
CA ALA A 108 -5.90 -6.53 -3.58
C ALA A 108 -7.10 -7.15 -2.81
N VAL A 109 -7.27 -8.43 -2.50
CA VAL A 109 -8.37 -8.89 -1.62
C VAL A 109 -7.87 -9.11 -0.20
N ALA A 110 -6.67 -9.61 -0.17
CA ALA A 110 -5.97 -10.18 0.92
C ALA A 110 -5.79 -9.23 2.17
N ALA A 111 -5.35 -7.97 2.10
CA ALA A 111 -5.26 -7.04 3.25
C ALA A 111 -6.61 -6.46 3.67
N ARG A 112 -7.66 -6.59 2.85
CA ARG A 112 -9.00 -6.30 3.35
C ARG A 112 -9.33 -7.42 4.32
N ASP A 113 -9.05 -8.67 3.94
CA ASP A 113 -9.22 -9.82 4.82
C ASP A 113 -8.29 -9.76 6.03
N ALA A 114 -7.04 -9.34 5.89
CA ALA A 114 -6.14 -9.13 7.02
C ALA A 114 -6.65 -8.07 7.99
N SER A 115 -7.12 -6.93 7.47
CA SER A 115 -7.70 -5.86 8.28
C SER A 115 -8.93 -6.36 9.01
N ALA A 116 -9.86 -7.03 8.32
CA ALA A 116 -11.06 -7.61 8.94
C ALA A 116 -10.72 -8.69 9.97
N TYR A 117 -9.70 -9.53 9.71
CA TYR A 117 -9.27 -10.60 10.60
C TYR A 117 -8.79 -10.07 11.96
N VAL A 118 -8.16 -8.89 11.98
CA VAL A 118 -7.72 -8.22 13.23
C VAL A 118 -8.78 -7.27 13.82
N GLY A 119 -10.04 -7.35 13.38
CA GLY A 119 -11.14 -6.52 13.87
C GLY A 119 -11.27 -5.14 13.21
N GLY A 120 -10.52 -4.89 12.14
CA GLY A 120 -10.65 -3.69 11.32
C GLY A 120 -11.86 -3.73 10.38
N PRO A 121 -12.08 -2.66 9.59
CA PRO A 121 -13.22 -2.57 8.69
C PRO A 121 -13.09 -3.57 7.53
N SER A 122 -14.23 -4.10 7.09
CA SER A 122 -14.35 -4.83 5.83
C SER A 122 -14.99 -3.93 4.78
N TRP A 123 -14.53 -4.04 3.53
CA TRP A 123 -15.09 -3.28 2.41
C TRP A 123 -15.14 -4.11 1.14
N ALA A 124 -15.97 -3.68 0.19
CA ALA A 124 -16.05 -4.27 -1.13
C ALA A 124 -14.81 -3.89 -1.96
N VAL A 125 -14.06 -4.90 -2.36
CA VAL A 125 -12.82 -4.73 -3.11
C VAL A 125 -13.15 -4.55 -4.59
N LYS A 126 -12.75 -3.44 -5.21
CA LYS A 126 -12.76 -3.33 -6.67
C LYS A 126 -11.63 -4.19 -7.26
N LEU A 127 -11.93 -5.03 -8.23
CA LEU A 127 -11.09 -6.04 -8.89
C LEU A 127 -10.98 -5.76 -10.40
N GLY A 128 -10.15 -6.51 -11.10
CA GLY A 128 -9.79 -6.31 -12.51
C GLY A 128 -8.38 -5.74 -12.73
N ARG A 129 -7.51 -5.76 -11.71
CA ARG A 129 -6.11 -5.35 -11.87
C ARG A 129 -5.39 -6.41 -12.71
N ARG A 130 -4.34 -5.98 -13.41
CA ARG A 130 -3.43 -6.87 -14.14
C ARG A 130 -2.05 -6.81 -13.53
N ASP A 131 -1.33 -7.91 -13.65
CA ASP A 131 0.02 -8.05 -13.15
C ASP A 131 1.00 -7.25 -14.02
N SER A 132 2.03 -6.69 -13.38
CA SER A 132 3.14 -6.06 -14.09
C SER A 132 4.06 -7.14 -14.65
N THR A 133 4.63 -6.90 -15.83
CA THR A 133 5.70 -7.74 -16.41
C THR A 133 7.09 -7.21 -16.09
N THR A 134 7.18 -6.04 -15.44
CA THR A 134 8.43 -5.38 -15.05
C THR A 134 8.38 -4.93 -13.60
N ALA A 135 9.56 -4.78 -13.00
CA ALA A 135 9.75 -4.18 -11.67
C ALA A 135 10.61 -2.93 -11.79
N SER A 136 10.47 -2.01 -10.82
CA SER A 136 11.26 -0.80 -10.80
C SER A 136 11.79 -0.49 -9.40
N ARG A 137 12.98 -1.02 -9.10
CA ARG A 137 13.74 -0.69 -7.88
C ARG A 137 13.97 0.82 -7.73
N SER A 138 14.24 1.52 -8.83
CA SER A 138 14.46 2.97 -8.82
C SER A 138 13.19 3.72 -8.40
N LEU A 139 12.03 3.39 -8.96
CA LEU A 139 10.76 3.99 -8.53
C LEU A 139 10.43 3.63 -7.09
N ALA A 140 10.69 2.41 -6.64
CA ALA A 140 10.51 2.04 -5.23
C ALA A 140 11.39 2.91 -4.29
N ASN A 141 12.62 3.22 -4.69
CA ASN A 141 13.51 4.08 -3.91
C ASN A 141 13.07 5.55 -3.87
N THR A 142 12.29 6.04 -4.84
CA THR A 142 11.84 7.44 -4.89
C THR A 142 10.40 7.65 -4.44
N ASP A 143 9.56 6.62 -4.53
CA ASP A 143 8.13 6.71 -4.31
C ASP A 143 7.67 6.15 -2.96
N LEU A 144 8.52 5.37 -2.28
CA LEU A 144 8.23 4.87 -0.93
C LEU A 144 8.73 5.87 0.12
N PRO A 145 7.88 6.28 1.08
CA PRO A 145 8.29 7.20 2.13
C PRO A 145 9.33 6.57 3.07
N GLY A 146 10.33 7.37 3.45
CA GLY A 146 11.31 7.03 4.47
C GLY A 146 10.77 7.27 5.88
N PHE A 147 11.28 6.51 6.86
CA PHE A 147 10.89 6.65 8.27
C PHE A 147 11.30 8.00 8.91
N GLY A 148 12.22 8.72 8.27
CA GLY A 148 12.70 10.05 8.69
C GLY A 148 12.10 11.22 7.90
N ASP A 149 11.20 10.97 6.94
CA ASP A 149 10.62 12.02 6.11
C ASP A 149 9.76 13.00 6.93
N SER A 150 9.77 14.28 6.56
CA SER A 150 8.93 15.31 7.19
C SER A 150 7.45 15.14 6.84
N LEU A 151 6.54 15.72 7.63
CA LEU A 151 5.10 15.71 7.30
C LEU A 151 4.84 16.29 5.90
N GLU A 152 5.49 17.40 5.55
CA GLU A 152 5.34 18.06 4.25
C GLU A 152 5.78 17.12 3.11
N THR A 153 6.91 16.44 3.29
CA THR A 153 7.38 15.41 2.36
C THR A 153 6.35 14.30 2.21
N LEU A 154 5.83 13.75 3.30
CA LEU A 154 4.84 12.68 3.28
C LEU A 154 3.56 13.10 2.54
N ILE A 155 3.02 14.29 2.81
CA ILE A 155 1.84 14.83 2.11
C ILE A 155 2.12 14.94 0.61
N ALA A 156 3.27 15.50 0.22
CA ALA A 156 3.64 15.63 -1.19
C ALA A 156 3.83 14.26 -1.88
N MET A 157 4.35 13.25 -1.17
CA MET A 157 4.49 11.90 -1.71
C MET A 157 3.15 11.23 -1.97
N PHE A 158 2.20 11.37 -1.03
CA PHE A 158 0.84 10.84 -1.19
C PHE A 158 0.09 11.57 -2.30
N ASP A 159 0.25 12.89 -2.41
CA ASP A 159 -0.40 13.71 -3.45
C ASP A 159 0.06 13.30 -4.86
N ARG A 160 1.34 12.96 -5.05
CA ARG A 160 1.85 12.37 -6.31
C ARG A 160 1.20 11.03 -6.69
N LYS A 161 0.52 10.37 -5.74
CA LYS A 161 -0.27 9.15 -5.95
C LYS A 161 -1.77 9.42 -6.01
N GLY A 162 -2.19 10.68 -6.05
CA GLY A 162 -3.59 11.10 -6.04
C GLY A 162 -4.28 10.89 -4.69
N LEU A 163 -3.51 10.86 -3.60
CA LEU A 163 -4.01 10.70 -2.23
C LEU A 163 -3.78 11.99 -1.46
N ASN A 164 -4.83 12.53 -0.85
CA ASN A 164 -4.73 13.78 -0.10
C ASN A 164 -4.22 13.54 1.34
N ALA A 165 -4.05 14.61 2.11
CA ALA A 165 -3.59 14.52 3.50
C ALA A 165 -4.51 13.67 4.40
N ARG A 166 -5.83 13.66 4.14
CA ARG A 166 -6.78 12.81 4.88
C ARG A 166 -6.54 11.34 4.56
N ASP A 167 -6.28 11.01 3.30
CA ASP A 167 -5.93 9.64 2.90
C ASP A 167 -4.61 9.19 3.53
N MET A 168 -3.62 10.09 3.59
CA MET A 168 -2.35 9.83 4.28
C MET A 168 -2.58 9.48 5.75
N VAL A 169 -3.30 10.32 6.50
CA VAL A 169 -3.61 10.07 7.91
C VAL A 169 -4.39 8.75 8.09
N ALA A 170 -5.39 8.50 7.26
CA ALA A 170 -6.16 7.26 7.31
C ALA A 170 -5.28 6.02 7.05
N LEU A 171 -4.36 6.10 6.08
CA LEU A 171 -3.45 4.99 5.73
C LEU A 171 -2.33 4.79 6.75
N SER A 172 -1.87 5.85 7.42
CA SER A 172 -0.96 5.75 8.56
C SER A 172 -1.55 4.94 9.73
N GLY A 173 -2.88 4.85 9.82
CA GLY A 173 -3.57 3.96 10.76
C GLY A 173 -3.19 2.48 10.61
N SER A 174 -2.63 2.06 9.48
CA SER A 174 -2.11 0.70 9.28
C SER A 174 -0.95 0.34 10.23
N HIS A 175 -0.27 1.33 10.81
CA HIS A 175 0.77 1.12 11.83
C HIS A 175 0.21 0.66 13.20
N THR A 176 -1.12 0.56 13.36
CA THR A 176 -1.75 0.03 14.59
C THR A 176 -1.37 -1.43 14.88
N ILE A 177 -1.00 -2.18 13.84
CA ILE A 177 -0.50 -3.55 13.92
C ILE A 177 0.80 -3.69 13.13
N GLY A 178 1.64 -4.65 13.52
CA GLY A 178 2.89 -4.95 12.83
C GLY A 178 4.11 -4.78 13.71
N GLN A 179 5.28 -4.67 13.08
CA GLN A 179 6.58 -4.56 13.74
C GLN A 179 7.45 -3.57 12.96
N ALA A 180 8.34 -2.89 13.67
CA ALA A 180 9.35 -2.01 13.11
C ALA A 180 10.74 -2.40 13.66
N GLN A 181 11.78 -2.19 12.86
CA GLN A 181 13.15 -2.42 13.30
C GLN A 181 13.67 -1.24 14.11
N CYS A 182 14.48 -1.50 15.14
CA CYS A 182 14.91 -0.45 16.08
C CYS A 182 15.57 0.75 15.38
N PHE A 183 16.35 0.52 14.32
CA PHE A 183 17.07 1.59 13.63
C PHE A 183 16.14 2.65 13.00
N THR A 184 14.88 2.32 12.70
CA THR A 184 13.95 3.27 12.04
C THR A 184 13.39 4.33 12.98
N PHE A 185 13.53 4.16 14.31
CA PHE A 185 13.00 5.11 15.30
C PHE A 185 13.97 5.42 16.44
N ARG A 186 15.10 4.70 16.54
CA ARG A 186 16.07 4.82 17.63
C ARG A 186 16.52 6.26 17.85
N ASP A 187 16.80 7.01 16.79
CA ASP A 187 17.28 8.38 16.91
C ASP A 187 16.24 9.30 17.55
N ARG A 188 14.95 9.02 17.38
CA ARG A 188 13.90 9.81 18.05
C ARG A 188 13.83 9.56 19.55
N ILE A 189 14.25 8.39 20.02
CA ILE A 189 14.27 8.04 21.45
C ILE A 189 15.52 8.58 22.13
N TYR A 190 16.68 8.56 21.45
CA TYR A 190 17.98 8.80 22.09
C TYR A 190 18.71 10.06 21.63
N SER A 191 18.22 10.78 20.62
CA SER A 191 18.84 12.05 20.21
C SER A 191 18.34 13.22 21.06
N ASN A 192 19.26 14.13 21.39
CA ASN A 192 18.96 15.36 22.12
C ASN A 192 18.16 16.39 21.30
N SER A 193 18.02 16.18 19.98
CA SER A 193 17.31 17.05 19.05
C SER A 193 15.90 16.56 18.72
N SER A 194 15.41 15.52 19.39
CA SER A 194 14.08 14.96 19.14
C SER A 194 12.99 15.85 19.74
N ASN A 195 11.85 15.95 19.05
CA ASN A 195 10.65 16.67 19.50
C ASN A 195 9.65 15.78 20.25
N ILE A 196 10.11 14.62 20.70
CA ILE A 196 9.33 13.66 21.48
C ILE A 196 9.26 14.11 22.94
N ASP A 197 8.16 13.84 23.63
CA ASP A 197 8.05 14.08 25.06
C ASP A 197 9.18 13.32 25.81
N PRO A 198 9.95 13.99 26.68
CA PRO A 198 11.05 13.36 27.40
C PRO A 198 10.63 12.21 28.32
N GLY A 199 9.43 12.30 28.93
CA GLY A 199 8.89 11.25 29.78
C GLY A 199 8.50 10.01 28.97
N PHE A 200 7.88 10.24 27.81
CA PHE A 200 7.58 9.21 26.84
C PHE A 200 8.86 8.54 26.31
N ALA A 201 9.86 9.32 25.89
CA ALA A 201 11.13 8.80 25.39
C ALA A 201 11.87 7.94 26.43
N THR A 202 11.85 8.36 27.70
CA THR A 202 12.43 7.60 28.81
C THR A 202 11.73 6.25 28.97
N THR A 203 10.40 6.25 29.00
CA THR A 203 9.58 5.04 29.16
C THR A 203 9.73 4.10 27.96
N ALA A 204 9.61 4.63 26.75
CA ALA A 204 9.80 3.88 25.51
C ALA A 204 11.22 3.31 25.41
N GLY A 205 12.25 4.08 25.77
CA GLY A 205 13.63 3.64 25.80
C GLY A 205 13.87 2.48 26.77
N ALA A 206 13.27 2.52 27.97
CA ALA A 206 13.33 1.43 28.93
C ALA A 206 12.68 0.14 28.38
N ILE A 207 11.47 0.26 27.81
CA ILE A 207 10.76 -0.88 27.19
C ILE A 207 11.57 -1.48 26.03
N VAL A 208 12.10 -0.65 25.14
CA VAL A 208 12.90 -1.11 23.98
C VAL A 208 14.16 -1.84 24.46
N ARG A 209 14.86 -1.34 25.48
CA ARG A 209 16.04 -2.02 26.04
C ARG A 209 15.68 -3.40 26.60
N LEU A 210 14.56 -3.52 27.32
CA LEU A 210 14.08 -4.80 27.84
C LEU A 210 13.78 -5.78 26.70
N ILE A 211 13.03 -5.36 25.68
CA ILE A 211 12.68 -6.22 24.53
C ILE A 211 13.95 -6.66 23.79
N VAL A 212 14.86 -5.73 23.47
CA VAL A 212 16.10 -6.03 22.74
C VAL A 212 17.03 -6.96 23.53
N ALA A 213 17.09 -6.81 24.85
CA ALA A 213 17.89 -7.66 25.73
C ALA A 213 17.29 -9.07 25.96
N THR A 214 16.01 -9.29 25.63
CA THR A 214 15.41 -10.64 25.79
C THR A 214 15.94 -11.65 24.76
N PRO A 215 16.33 -12.87 25.20
CA PRO A 215 16.70 -13.97 24.31
C PRO A 215 15.58 -14.32 23.32
N ILE A 216 15.95 -14.74 22.11
CA ILE A 216 15.02 -15.04 21.00
C ILE A 216 13.93 -16.04 21.40
N TRP A 217 14.24 -17.04 22.23
CA TRP A 217 13.29 -18.05 22.70
C TRP A 217 12.17 -17.49 23.59
N PHE A 218 12.42 -16.40 24.33
CA PHE A 218 11.38 -15.72 25.11
C PHE A 218 10.40 -14.95 24.20
N ARG A 219 10.85 -14.41 23.08
CA ARG A 219 9.99 -13.68 22.12
C ARG A 219 8.88 -14.57 21.53
N LEU A 220 9.13 -15.87 21.39
CA LEU A 220 8.15 -16.83 20.88
C LEU A 220 7.04 -17.17 21.88
N ILE A 221 7.34 -17.15 23.18
CA ILE A 221 6.35 -17.37 24.26
C ILE A 221 5.36 -16.19 24.30
N TRP A 222 5.86 -14.98 24.14
CA TRP A 222 5.07 -13.75 24.12
C TRP A 222 4.20 -13.59 22.86
N SER A 223 4.51 -14.30 21.79
CA SER A 223 3.74 -14.27 20.54
C SER A 223 2.43 -15.07 20.61
N ARG A 224 2.23 -15.90 21.64
CA ARG A 224 1.01 -16.72 21.84
C ARG A 224 0.02 -16.14 22.86
N LEU A 225 0.37 -15.07 23.57
CA LEU A 225 -0.52 -14.40 24.52
C LEU A 225 -0.94 -13.04 23.96
N ILE A 226 -2.13 -12.99 23.36
CA ILE A 226 -2.73 -11.84 22.66
C ILE A 226 -3.02 -10.62 23.58
N LEU A 227 -2.52 -10.59 24.83
CA LEU A 227 -2.85 -9.53 25.79
C LEU A 227 -1.77 -8.49 26.09
N LEU A 228 -0.61 -8.51 25.43
CA LEU A 228 0.45 -7.50 25.64
C LEU A 228 0.86 -6.70 24.41
N THR A 229 0.31 -6.99 23.22
CA THR A 229 0.54 -6.18 22.03
C THR A 229 -0.20 -4.84 22.03
N THR A 230 -1.22 -4.68 22.89
CA THR A 230 -1.80 -3.35 23.16
C THR A 230 -0.76 -2.43 23.80
N ILE A 231 0.16 -2.92 24.64
CA ILE A 231 1.15 -2.06 25.30
C ILE A 231 2.22 -1.56 24.32
N THR A 232 2.62 -2.30 23.29
CA THR A 232 3.66 -1.81 22.35
C THR A 232 3.10 -0.93 21.24
N SER A 233 1.90 -1.18 20.71
CA SER A 233 1.29 -0.31 19.70
C SER A 233 0.48 0.84 20.30
N GLU A 234 -0.16 0.70 21.47
CA GLU A 234 -0.78 1.84 22.15
C GLU A 234 0.28 2.78 22.75
N ILE A 235 1.39 2.30 23.30
CA ILE A 235 2.42 3.24 23.79
C ILE A 235 3.08 3.96 22.59
N LEU A 236 3.45 3.27 21.50
CA LEU A 236 4.08 3.95 20.35
C LEU A 236 3.12 4.81 19.50
N CYS A 237 1.85 4.44 19.35
CA CYS A 237 0.89 5.18 18.50
C CYS A 237 -0.10 6.06 19.26
N LYS A 238 -0.43 5.80 20.53
CA LYS A 238 -1.50 6.51 21.23
C LYS A 238 -1.06 7.87 21.75
N GLU A 239 0.25 8.16 21.83
CA GLU A 239 0.70 9.52 22.12
C GLU A 239 1.64 10.16 21.08
N GLU A 240 2.80 9.64 20.64
CA GLU A 240 3.74 10.59 19.97
C GLU A 240 4.67 10.11 18.85
N VAL A 241 4.74 8.82 18.47
CA VAL A 241 5.74 8.43 17.45
C VAL A 241 5.28 8.77 16.03
N CYS A 242 4.11 8.40 15.54
CA CYS A 242 3.66 8.87 14.21
C CYS A 242 2.77 10.14 14.26
N TYR A 243 2.21 10.48 15.42
CA TYR A 243 1.19 11.52 15.57
C TYR A 243 1.75 12.95 15.73
N ASN A 244 2.93 13.13 16.33
CA ASN A 244 3.47 14.48 16.57
C ASN A 244 4.00 15.20 15.33
N GLN A 245 4.16 14.50 14.19
CA GLN A 245 4.40 15.16 12.91
C GLN A 245 3.15 15.88 12.39
N THR A 246 1.95 15.31 12.58
CA THR A 246 0.69 15.95 12.13
C THR A 246 0.24 17.07 13.06
N LYS A 247 0.52 16.99 14.36
CA LYS A 247 0.06 17.98 15.35
C LYS A 247 0.88 19.29 15.34
N SER A 248 2.21 19.24 15.21
CA SER A 248 3.04 20.45 15.27
C SER A 248 2.85 21.40 14.07
N SER A 249 2.47 20.86 12.90
CA SER A 249 2.17 21.66 11.70
C SER A 249 0.73 22.20 11.66
N LEU A 250 -0.20 21.60 12.39
CA LEU A 250 -1.61 22.03 12.43
C LEU A 250 -1.93 22.99 13.59
N VAL A 251 -1.16 22.97 14.68
CA VAL A 251 -1.36 23.92 15.80
C VAL A 251 -0.93 25.35 15.43
N GLY A 252 -0.19 25.54 14.32
CA GLY A 252 0.20 26.86 13.83
C GLY A 252 -0.87 27.61 13.00
N ARG A 253 -1.92 26.95 12.51
CA ARG A 253 -2.99 27.61 11.73
C ARG A 253 -4.33 26.90 11.93
N HIS A 254 -5.22 27.54 12.69
CA HIS A 254 -6.62 27.18 12.96
C HIS A 254 -6.88 26.16 14.06
N GLY A 255 -7.55 26.65 15.11
CA GLY A 255 -8.12 25.84 16.17
C GLY A 255 -9.26 24.94 15.70
N GLN A 256 -9.54 23.95 16.55
CA GLN A 256 -10.69 23.03 16.51
C GLN A 256 -10.80 22.14 15.27
N TYR A 257 -10.08 21.01 15.30
CA TYR A 257 -10.66 19.75 14.84
C TYR A 257 -10.46 18.70 15.94
N ARG A 258 -11.58 18.34 16.57
CA ARG A 258 -11.70 17.21 17.50
C ARG A 258 -11.97 15.97 16.64
N VAL A 259 -11.11 14.97 16.75
CA VAL A 259 -11.41 13.58 16.39
C VAL A 259 -11.72 12.84 17.69
#